data_AF-B5RNG3-F1
#
_entry.id   AF-B5RNG3-F1
#
_cell.length_a   1.000
_cell.length_b   1.000
_cell.length_c   1.000
_cell.angle_alpha   90.00
_cell.angle_beta   90.00
_cell.angle_gamma   90.00
#
_symmetry.space_group_name_H-M   'P 1'
#
loop_
_entity.id
_entity.type
_entity.pdbx_description
1 polymer ?
#
loop_
_entity_poly.entity_id
_entity_poly.type
_entity_poly.pdbx_seq_one_letter_code
_entity_poly.pdbx_strand_id
1 'polypeptide(L)'
;MSKVKVIIFKVYVVIVICFFIAFLFFFGIFIRSKMLNEVLKKKSGRYYHSGSDRDMVRKITYYENLNLNRVQKFSFAAYYINEDSDEFKSLQNEEREKILAPYPYFEFHFAVADNGYLMDFKDVFFSWLDGDRVFMYDNKLDVDFKSSDVPYFKFNKSNDLDSKIVGEYPVNVINYFSISINEALFKLLLKQKTLTITLISADDAKYNISVTNFLSSDDFSVFNKDEDKVEDIGIDAF
;
A
#
# COMPACT_ATOMS: atom_id res chain seq x y z
N MET A 1 40.60 -31.32 53.67
CA MET A 1 39.88 -30.05 53.37
C MET A 1 40.42 -29.27 52.16
N SER A 2 41.73 -29.16 51.94
CA SER A 2 42.30 -28.37 50.82
C SER A 2 41.92 -28.89 49.41
N LYS A 3 42.00 -30.21 49.15
CA LYS A 3 41.72 -30.80 47.83
C LYS A 3 40.27 -30.61 47.35
N VAL A 4 39.30 -30.65 48.27
CA VAL A 4 37.87 -30.47 47.95
C VAL A 4 37.59 -29.01 47.53
N LYS A 5 38.21 -28.03 48.18
CA LYS A 5 38.09 -26.61 47.80
C LYS A 5 38.66 -26.34 46.40
N VAL A 6 39.78 -26.99 46.05
CA VAL A 6 40.39 -26.86 44.71
C VAL A 6 39.50 -27.46 43.62
N ILE A 7 38.83 -28.58 43.89
CA ILE A 7 37.88 -29.20 42.95
C ILE A 7 36.66 -28.31 42.76
N ILE A 8 36.06 -27.82 43.85
CA ILE A 8 34.91 -26.91 43.81
C ILE A 8 35.26 -25.63 43.03
N PHE A 9 36.45 -25.06 43.25
CA PHE A 9 36.92 -23.89 42.52
C PHE A 9 37.06 -24.17 41.01
N LYS A 10 37.61 -25.32 40.61
CA LYS A 10 37.70 -25.70 39.20
C LYS A 10 36.33 -25.88 38.54
N VAL A 11 35.38 -26.51 39.24
CA VAL A 11 33.99 -26.66 38.76
C VAL A 11 33.33 -25.30 38.58
N TYR A 12 33.51 -24.39 39.54
CA TYR A 12 33.01 -23.02 39.45
C TYR A 12 33.57 -22.28 38.24
N VAL A 13 34.88 -22.34 38.00
CA VAL A 13 35.52 -21.69 36.84
C VAL A 13 34.95 -22.22 35.52
N VAL A 14 34.74 -23.54 35.40
CA VAL A 14 34.14 -24.14 34.20
C VAL A 14 32.71 -23.65 33.98
N ILE A 15 31.89 -23.59 35.05
CA ILE A 15 30.51 -23.09 34.97
C ILE A 15 30.48 -21.63 34.51
N VAL A 16 31.36 -20.78 35.04
CA VAL A 16 31.45 -19.37 34.65
C VAL A 16 31.83 -19.22 33.18
N ILE A 17 32.79 -20.03 32.69
CA ILE A 17 33.17 -20.02 31.27
C ILE A 17 32.00 -20.47 30.39
N CYS A 18 31.31 -21.55 30.75
CA CYS A 18 30.14 -22.03 30.01
C CYS A 18 29.02 -20.98 29.98
N PHE A 19 28.77 -20.29 31.11
CA PHE A 19 27.81 -19.20 31.18
C PHE A 19 28.19 -18.04 30.26
N PHE A 20 29.47 -17.64 30.24
CA PHE A 20 29.95 -16.58 29.35
C PHE A 20 29.81 -16.93 27.88
N ILE A 21 30.12 -18.17 27.50
CA ILE A 21 29.97 -18.66 26.12
C ILE A 21 28.49 -18.66 25.72
N ALA A 22 27.61 -19.18 26.58
CA ALA A 22 26.17 -19.17 26.34
C ALA A 22 25.63 -17.74 26.23
N PHE A 23 26.03 -16.84 27.13
CA PHE A 23 25.66 -15.44 27.09
C PHE A 23 26.07 -14.78 25.77
N LEU A 24 27.32 -14.96 25.33
CA LEU A 24 27.79 -14.41 24.04
C LEU A 24 27.01 -14.99 22.85
N PHE A 25 26.66 -16.27 22.89
CA PHE A 25 25.87 -16.92 21.85
C PHE A 25 24.45 -16.35 21.76
N PHE A 26 23.73 -16.28 22.89
CA PHE A 26 22.37 -15.72 22.94
C PHE A 26 22.36 -14.21 22.65
N PHE A 27 23.36 -13.47 23.14
CA PHE A 27 23.53 -12.06 22.84
C PHE A 27 23.80 -11.82 21.35
N GLY A 28 24.63 -12.67 20.73
CA GLY A 28 24.88 -12.64 19.28
C GLY A 28 23.61 -12.90 18.47
N ILE A 29 22.80 -13.89 18.86
CA ILE A 29 21.49 -14.15 18.23
C ILE A 29 20.55 -12.97 18.42
N PHE A 30 20.51 -12.37 19.61
CA PHE A 30 19.65 -11.24 19.93
C PHE A 30 20.04 -9.96 19.16
N ILE A 31 21.33 -9.63 19.08
CA ILE A 31 21.82 -8.50 18.28
C ILE A 31 21.55 -8.76 16.80
N ARG A 32 21.79 -9.98 16.32
CA ARG A 32 21.51 -10.35 14.92
C ARG A 32 20.03 -10.27 14.60
N SER A 33 19.14 -10.71 15.49
CA SER A 33 17.69 -10.63 15.27
C SER A 33 17.20 -9.19 15.35
N LYS A 34 17.74 -8.35 16.25
CA LYS A 34 17.41 -6.93 16.34
C LYS A 34 17.93 -6.15 15.13
N MET A 35 19.17 -6.38 14.69
CA MET A 35 19.72 -5.77 13.47
C MET A 35 19.02 -6.29 12.22
N LEU A 36 18.72 -7.58 12.09
CA LEU A 36 17.92 -8.08 10.97
C LEU A 36 16.51 -7.48 11.00
N ASN A 37 15.88 -7.36 12.16
CA ASN A 37 14.60 -6.69 12.29
C ASN A 37 14.69 -5.19 11.99
N GLU A 38 15.78 -4.50 12.30
CA GLU A 38 16.00 -3.08 11.94
C GLU A 38 16.31 -2.90 10.45
N VAL A 39 17.07 -3.83 9.84
CA VAL A 39 17.37 -3.86 8.40
C VAL A 39 16.14 -4.25 7.58
N LEU A 40 15.30 -5.16 8.09
CA LEU A 40 13.99 -5.50 7.52
C LEU A 40 12.93 -4.43 7.84
N LYS A 41 13.06 -3.69 8.95
CA LYS A 41 12.32 -2.44 9.26
C LYS A 41 12.87 -1.22 8.52
N LYS A 42 13.69 -1.41 7.47
CA LYS A 42 13.84 -0.39 6.44
C LYS A 42 12.48 -0.29 5.74
N LYS A 43 11.54 0.41 6.41
CA LYS A 43 10.18 0.75 5.98
C LYS A 43 10.26 1.19 4.52
N SER A 44 9.96 0.27 3.63
CA SER A 44 9.96 0.51 2.18
C SER A 44 8.76 1.38 1.79
N GLY A 45 7.71 1.38 2.61
CA GLY A 45 6.59 2.31 2.56
C GLY A 45 6.81 3.57 3.40
N ARG A 46 6.74 4.74 2.77
CA ARG A 46 6.59 6.03 3.47
C ARG A 46 5.17 6.52 3.30
N TYR A 47 4.50 6.79 4.41
CA TYR A 47 3.19 7.45 4.43
C TYR A 47 3.41 8.96 4.47
N TYR A 48 2.73 9.67 3.60
CA TYR A 48 2.71 11.12 3.55
C TYR A 48 1.28 11.60 3.66
N HIS A 49 1.04 12.44 4.67
CA HIS A 49 -0.17 13.26 4.71
C HIS A 49 0.15 14.53 3.94
N SER A 50 -0.68 14.87 2.97
CA SER A 50 -0.62 16.17 2.29
C SER A 50 -1.92 16.91 2.49
N GLY A 51 -1.81 18.19 2.86
CA GLY A 51 -2.91 19.05 3.28
C GLY A 51 -2.75 19.48 4.73
N SER A 52 -3.18 20.69 5.06
CA SER A 52 -3.33 21.16 6.44
C SER A 52 -4.48 20.40 7.11
N ASP A 53 -4.44 20.29 8.44
CA ASP A 53 -5.61 19.83 9.22
C ASP A 53 -6.85 20.69 8.98
N ARG A 54 -6.69 21.88 8.39
CA ARG A 54 -7.76 22.82 8.07
C ARG A 54 -8.33 22.66 6.66
N ASP A 55 -7.65 21.94 5.78
CA ASP A 55 -8.09 21.80 4.39
C ASP A 55 -9.33 20.90 4.31
N MET A 56 -10.26 21.23 3.41
CA MET A 56 -11.47 20.44 3.18
C MET A 56 -11.17 19.08 2.57
N VAL A 57 -10.19 18.98 1.67
CA VAL A 57 -9.77 17.72 1.05
C VAL A 57 -8.45 17.28 1.65
N ARG A 58 -8.42 16.07 2.19
CA ARG A 58 -7.21 15.46 2.74
C ARG A 58 -6.77 14.29 1.87
N LYS A 59 -5.46 14.04 1.88
CA LYS A 59 -4.82 12.97 1.12
C LYS A 59 -3.80 12.24 1.98
N ILE A 60 -3.95 10.92 2.05
CA ILE A 60 -2.96 10.01 2.61
C ILE A 60 -2.31 9.25 1.45
N THR A 61 -1.00 9.32 1.36
CA THR A 61 -0.23 8.66 0.29
C THR A 61 0.73 7.65 0.87
N TYR A 62 0.62 6.40 0.45
CA TYR A 62 1.66 5.40 0.59
C TYR A 62 2.58 5.45 -0.63
N TYR A 63 3.89 5.43 -0.39
CA TYR A 63 4.87 5.43 -1.47
C TYR A 63 5.94 4.38 -1.22
N GLU A 64 6.28 3.64 -2.27
CA GLU A 64 7.33 2.63 -2.26
C GLU A 64 8.19 2.68 -3.53
N ASN A 65 9.51 2.68 -3.34
CA ASN A 65 10.47 2.50 -4.43
C ASN A 65 10.73 1.00 -4.57
N LEU A 66 10.13 0.39 -5.59
CA LEU A 66 10.23 -1.05 -5.78
C LEU A 66 11.52 -1.43 -6.51
N ASN A 67 11.94 -0.66 -7.53
CA ASN A 67 13.02 -1.06 -8.45
C ASN A 67 12.92 -2.55 -8.84
N LEU A 68 11.68 -3.05 -9.01
CA LEU A 68 11.38 -4.44 -9.34
C LEU A 68 11.10 -4.51 -10.84
N ASN A 69 11.93 -5.28 -11.55
CA ASN A 69 11.92 -5.37 -13.01
C ASN A 69 12.05 -3.99 -13.67
N ARG A 70 10.97 -3.52 -14.30
CA ARG A 70 10.81 -2.24 -14.99
C ARG A 70 9.97 -1.23 -14.21
N VAL A 71 9.37 -1.65 -13.08
CA VAL A 71 8.58 -0.79 -12.21
C VAL A 71 9.52 -0.10 -11.22
N GLN A 72 9.68 1.20 -11.40
CA GLN A 72 10.57 2.02 -10.58
C GLN A 72 9.88 2.51 -9.32
N LYS A 73 8.65 3.00 -9.47
CA LYS A 73 7.89 3.64 -8.38
C LYS A 73 6.46 3.14 -8.35
N PHE A 74 5.95 3.01 -7.15
CA PHE A 74 4.57 2.69 -6.87
C PHE A 74 4.09 3.58 -5.72
N SER A 75 2.91 4.16 -5.88
CA SER A 75 2.25 4.86 -4.77
C SER A 75 0.76 4.64 -4.80
N PHE A 76 0.15 4.68 -3.62
CA PHE A 76 -1.28 4.64 -3.44
C PHE A 76 -1.72 5.89 -2.69
N ALA A 77 -2.77 6.54 -3.17
CA ALA A 77 -3.37 7.72 -2.56
C ALA A 77 -4.82 7.45 -2.20
N ALA A 78 -5.20 7.72 -0.95
CA ALA A 78 -6.58 7.81 -0.52
C ALA A 78 -6.92 9.29 -0.29
N TYR A 79 -8.03 9.73 -0.85
CA TYR A 79 -8.55 11.07 -0.68
C TYR A 79 -9.88 11.02 0.06
N TYR A 80 -10.07 11.96 0.98
CA TYR A 80 -11.26 12.03 1.83
C TYR A 80 -11.58 13.48 2.18
N ILE A 81 -12.83 13.72 2.55
CA ILE A 81 -13.31 15.02 3.00
C ILE A 81 -13.11 15.14 4.51
N ASN A 82 -12.53 16.26 4.91
CA ASN A 82 -12.45 16.68 6.29
C ASN A 82 -13.70 17.48 6.65
N GLU A 83 -14.71 16.77 7.14
CA GLU A 83 -15.98 17.39 7.54
C GLU A 83 -15.81 18.42 8.67
N ASP A 84 -14.68 18.37 9.39
CA ASP A 84 -14.37 19.30 10.46
C ASP A 84 -13.77 20.64 9.98
N SER A 85 -13.39 20.75 8.71
CA SER A 85 -12.86 21.99 8.15
C SER A 85 -13.88 23.12 8.17
N ASP A 86 -13.43 24.35 8.43
CA ASP A 86 -14.29 25.54 8.38
C ASP A 86 -14.91 25.73 6.98
N GLU A 87 -14.14 25.39 5.94
CA GLU A 87 -14.59 25.40 4.55
C GLU A 87 -15.77 24.45 4.35
N PHE A 88 -15.67 23.17 4.75
CA PHE A 88 -16.79 22.22 4.63
C PHE A 88 -18.00 22.64 5.48
N LYS A 89 -17.76 23.10 6.71
CA LYS A 89 -18.81 23.58 7.61
C LYS A 89 -19.55 24.81 7.07
N SER A 90 -18.91 25.62 6.22
CA SER A 90 -19.54 26.79 5.60
C SER A 90 -20.49 26.47 4.44
N LEU A 91 -20.40 25.26 3.86
CA LEU A 91 -21.21 24.83 2.73
C LEU A 91 -22.67 24.56 3.12
N GLN A 92 -23.58 24.75 2.16
CA GLN A 92 -24.98 24.35 2.29
C GLN A 92 -25.14 22.83 2.16
N ASN A 93 -26.24 22.27 2.67
CA ASN A 93 -26.47 20.82 2.69
C ASN A 93 -26.37 20.17 1.29
N GLU A 94 -26.98 20.79 0.26
CA GLU A 94 -26.91 20.27 -1.11
C GLU A 94 -25.47 20.28 -1.69
N GLU A 95 -24.65 21.25 -1.28
CA GLU A 95 -23.25 21.34 -1.70
C GLU A 95 -22.40 20.30 -0.98
N ARG A 96 -22.67 20.07 0.32
CA ARG A 96 -22.02 19.01 1.10
C ARG A 96 -22.30 17.63 0.52
N GLU A 97 -23.56 17.34 0.18
CA GLU A 97 -23.93 16.06 -0.44
C GLU A 97 -23.19 15.84 -1.77
N LYS A 98 -23.12 16.88 -2.62
CA LYS A 98 -22.38 16.82 -3.90
C LYS A 98 -20.87 16.63 -3.70
N ILE A 99 -20.29 17.22 -2.65
CA ILE A 99 -18.86 17.09 -2.34
C ILE A 99 -18.54 15.76 -1.68
N LEU A 100 -19.43 15.22 -0.85
CA LEU A 100 -19.25 13.93 -0.20
C LEU A 100 -19.45 12.75 -1.15
N ALA A 101 -20.44 12.82 -2.05
CA ALA A 101 -20.76 11.74 -2.99
C ALA A 101 -19.53 11.15 -3.72
N PRO A 102 -18.55 11.94 -4.19
CA PRO A 102 -17.35 11.42 -4.84
C PRO A 102 -16.21 10.97 -3.90
N TYR A 103 -16.41 10.88 -2.59
CA TYR A 103 -15.39 10.51 -1.61
C TYR A 103 -15.87 9.40 -0.67
N PRO A 104 -14.97 8.54 -0.16
CA PRO A 104 -13.54 8.51 -0.46
C PRO A 104 -13.27 8.05 -1.90
N TYR A 105 -12.16 8.51 -2.47
CA TYR A 105 -11.67 7.95 -3.74
C TYR A 105 -10.19 7.59 -3.62
N PHE A 106 -9.79 6.60 -4.41
CA PHE A 106 -8.51 5.93 -4.26
C PHE A 106 -7.79 5.84 -5.60
N GLU A 107 -6.47 6.03 -5.58
CA GLU A 107 -5.64 5.98 -6.77
C GLU A 107 -4.35 5.20 -6.55
N PHE A 108 -4.01 4.33 -7.51
CA PHE A 108 -2.66 3.82 -7.66
C PHE A 108 -1.92 4.63 -8.73
N HIS A 109 -0.68 4.97 -8.46
CA HIS A 109 0.24 5.57 -9.43
C HIS A 109 1.46 4.68 -9.63
N PHE A 110 1.87 4.56 -10.88
CA PHE A 110 2.97 3.69 -11.31
C PHE A 110 3.96 4.50 -12.13
N ALA A 111 5.25 4.21 -11.96
CA ALA A 111 6.29 4.65 -12.87
C ALA A 111 7.01 3.42 -13.43
N VAL A 112 6.88 3.20 -14.74
CA VAL A 112 7.45 2.06 -15.45
C VAL A 112 8.40 2.54 -16.53
N ALA A 113 9.66 2.11 -16.45
CA ALA A 113 10.64 2.39 -17.48
C ALA A 113 10.79 1.17 -18.39
N ASP A 114 10.54 1.35 -19.69
CA ASP A 114 10.77 0.30 -20.67
C ASP A 114 11.45 0.85 -21.92
N ASN A 115 12.71 0.45 -22.11
CA ASN A 115 13.48 0.55 -23.35
C ASN A 115 13.42 1.88 -24.13
N GLY A 116 13.03 2.99 -23.50
CA GLY A 116 12.92 4.30 -24.14
C GLY A 116 11.64 4.54 -24.94
N TYR A 117 10.60 3.71 -24.79
CA TYR A 117 9.33 3.89 -25.53
C TYR A 117 8.20 4.38 -24.63
N LEU A 118 7.32 5.21 -25.22
CA LEU A 118 6.02 5.51 -24.62
C LEU A 118 5.15 4.25 -24.68
N MET A 119 4.60 3.86 -23.54
CA MET A 119 3.79 2.67 -23.39
C MET A 119 2.33 3.04 -23.17
N ASP A 120 1.44 2.29 -23.82
CA ASP A 120 0.03 2.20 -23.48
C ASP A 120 -0.23 0.85 -22.80
N PHE A 121 -1.19 0.81 -21.88
CA PHE A 121 -1.67 -0.43 -21.26
C PHE A 121 -3.03 -0.83 -21.83
N LYS A 122 -3.20 -2.14 -22.07
CA LYS A 122 -4.47 -2.70 -22.54
C LYS A 122 -5.25 -3.40 -21.43
N ASP A 123 -4.56 -4.02 -20.47
CA ASP A 123 -5.20 -4.74 -19.37
C ASP A 123 -4.48 -4.51 -18.04
N VAL A 124 -5.24 -4.56 -16.94
CA VAL A 124 -4.74 -4.52 -15.56
C VAL A 124 -5.45 -5.62 -14.79
N PHE A 125 -4.67 -6.44 -14.09
CA PHE A 125 -5.17 -7.50 -13.23
C PHE A 125 -4.73 -7.25 -11.82
N PHE A 126 -5.59 -7.60 -10.89
CA PHE A 126 -5.21 -7.66 -9.51
C PHE A 126 -5.39 -9.10 -9.02
N SER A 127 -4.31 -9.74 -8.61
CA SER A 127 -4.31 -11.16 -8.27
C SER A 127 -4.75 -11.34 -6.82
N TRP A 128 -6.06 -11.38 -6.60
CA TRP A 128 -6.69 -11.88 -5.35
C TRP A 128 -7.80 -12.91 -5.60
N LEU A 129 -8.06 -13.23 -6.87
CA LEU A 129 -9.02 -14.24 -7.31
C LEU A 129 -8.28 -15.26 -8.17
N ASP A 130 -8.51 -16.55 -7.89
CA ASP A 130 -8.17 -17.63 -8.80
C ASP A 130 -8.87 -17.38 -10.14
N GLY A 131 -8.15 -16.82 -11.10
CA GLY A 131 -8.51 -16.87 -12.52
C GLY A 131 -9.53 -15.84 -13.04
N ASP A 132 -10.24 -15.09 -12.20
CA ASP A 132 -11.24 -14.15 -12.70
C ASP A 132 -10.63 -12.81 -13.11
N ARG A 133 -10.84 -12.45 -14.38
CA ARG A 133 -10.46 -11.16 -14.96
C ARG A 133 -11.28 -10.06 -14.30
N VAL A 134 -10.67 -9.36 -13.35
CA VAL A 134 -11.30 -8.23 -12.69
C VAL A 134 -11.15 -7.01 -13.59
N PHE A 135 -12.11 -6.87 -14.51
CA PHE A 135 -12.62 -5.70 -15.23
C PHE A 135 -11.84 -5.09 -16.41
N MET A 136 -12.58 -4.96 -17.51
CA MET A 136 -12.19 -4.23 -18.72
C MET A 136 -12.36 -2.74 -18.46
N TYR A 137 -11.32 -1.96 -18.78
CA TYR A 137 -11.40 -0.52 -18.94
C TYR A 137 -12.57 -0.17 -19.87
N ASP A 138 -13.57 0.55 -19.38
CA ASP A 138 -14.59 1.14 -20.25
C ASP A 138 -14.65 2.65 -20.04
N ASN A 139 -14.21 3.40 -21.06
CA ASN A 139 -14.47 4.83 -21.17
C ASN A 139 -15.96 5.16 -21.34
N LYS A 140 -16.82 4.15 -21.50
CA LYS A 140 -18.26 4.27 -21.75
C LYS A 140 -19.14 3.78 -20.60
N LEU A 141 -18.56 3.27 -19.50
CA LEU A 141 -19.37 2.91 -18.34
C LEU A 141 -19.77 4.19 -17.61
N ASP A 142 -20.94 4.70 -17.98
CA ASP A 142 -21.70 5.79 -17.36
C ASP A 142 -22.30 5.34 -16.01
N VAL A 143 -21.64 4.40 -15.34
CA VAL A 143 -21.95 4.01 -13.97
C VAL A 143 -21.28 5.05 -13.09
N ASP A 144 -21.99 5.55 -12.10
CA ASP A 144 -21.43 6.44 -11.10
C ASP A 144 -20.32 5.68 -10.33
N PHE A 145 -19.09 5.78 -10.86
CA PHE A 145 -17.92 4.97 -10.54
C PHE A 145 -17.70 4.86 -9.02
N LYS A 146 -18.07 5.93 -8.32
CA LYS A 146 -17.80 6.16 -6.92
C LYS A 146 -18.88 5.59 -6.00
N SER A 147 -20.12 5.46 -6.46
CA SER A 147 -21.25 4.95 -5.69
C SER A 147 -21.63 3.49 -6.03
N SER A 148 -20.93 2.85 -6.96
CA SER A 148 -21.21 1.47 -7.34
C SER A 148 -20.73 0.45 -6.30
N ASP A 149 -21.63 -0.46 -5.92
CA ASP A 149 -21.31 -1.65 -5.10
C ASP A 149 -20.49 -2.71 -5.85
N VAL A 150 -20.35 -2.57 -7.18
CA VAL A 150 -19.57 -3.49 -8.00
C VAL A 150 -18.10 -3.07 -7.96
N PRO A 151 -17.15 -3.98 -7.65
CA PRO A 151 -15.73 -3.65 -7.68
C PRO A 151 -15.32 -3.18 -9.08
N TYR A 152 -14.75 -1.99 -9.20
CA TYR A 152 -14.41 -1.42 -10.50
C TYR A 152 -13.18 -0.50 -10.42
N PHE A 153 -12.46 -0.36 -11.54
CA PHE A 153 -11.32 0.54 -11.66
C PHE A 153 -11.37 1.33 -12.96
N LYS A 154 -10.78 2.53 -12.95
CA LYS A 154 -10.67 3.41 -14.11
C LYS A 154 -9.21 3.74 -14.37
N PHE A 155 -8.80 3.63 -15.62
CA PHE A 155 -7.47 4.05 -16.04
C PHE A 155 -7.46 5.56 -16.30
N ASN A 156 -6.68 6.28 -15.51
CA ASN A 156 -6.42 7.70 -15.67
C ASN A 156 -5.09 7.78 -16.43
N LYS A 157 -5.14 7.84 -17.77
CA LYS A 157 -3.94 8.00 -18.61
C LYS A 157 -3.07 9.15 -18.09
N SER A 158 -1.75 8.99 -18.10
CA SER A 158 -0.83 10.09 -17.80
C SER A 158 0.52 9.93 -18.49
N ASN A 159 0.61 10.34 -19.75
CA ASN A 159 1.91 10.71 -20.33
C ASN A 159 1.68 11.78 -21.39
N ASP A 160 1.75 13.04 -20.98
CA ASP A 160 1.84 14.21 -21.87
C ASP A 160 3.29 14.42 -22.34
N LEU A 161 3.93 13.35 -22.83
CA LEU A 161 5.20 13.48 -23.54
C LEU A 161 4.89 13.52 -25.03
N ASP A 162 5.03 14.71 -25.61
CA ASP A 162 4.82 14.93 -27.03
C ASP A 162 5.74 13.98 -27.81
N SER A 163 5.12 13.00 -28.48
CA SER A 163 5.76 11.89 -29.20
C SER A 163 6.94 12.31 -30.10
N LYS A 164 6.96 13.59 -30.51
CA LYS A 164 8.03 14.22 -31.30
C LYS A 164 9.39 14.23 -30.60
N ILE A 165 9.45 14.29 -29.27
CA ILE A 165 10.72 14.42 -28.52
C ILE A 165 11.46 13.08 -28.41
N VAL A 166 10.72 11.96 -28.41
CA VAL A 166 11.26 10.61 -28.16
C VAL A 166 12.13 10.10 -29.33
N GLY A 167 12.01 10.69 -30.52
CA GLY A 167 12.77 10.28 -31.72
C GLY A 167 14.12 10.97 -31.94
N GLU A 168 14.36 12.14 -31.33
CA GLU A 168 15.56 12.96 -31.63
C GLU A 168 16.74 12.71 -30.68
N TYR A 169 16.50 12.19 -29.47
CA TYR A 169 17.53 11.96 -28.47
C TYR A 169 17.30 10.62 -27.75
N PRO A 170 18.35 9.89 -27.36
CA PRO A 170 18.23 8.72 -26.50
C PRO A 170 17.81 9.18 -25.10
N VAL A 171 16.50 9.34 -24.90
CA VAL A 171 15.89 9.70 -23.62
C VAL A 171 15.40 8.46 -22.90
N ASN A 172 15.73 8.33 -21.61
CA ASN A 172 15.13 7.33 -20.75
C ASN A 172 13.66 7.70 -20.54
N VAL A 173 12.76 7.06 -21.27
CA VAL A 173 11.32 7.26 -21.12
C VAL A 173 10.85 6.52 -19.85
N ILE A 174 10.37 7.29 -18.88
CA ILE A 174 9.66 6.79 -17.71
C ILE A 174 8.19 7.04 -17.96
N ASN A 175 7.40 5.97 -17.98
CA ASN A 175 5.98 6.05 -18.20
C ASN A 175 5.24 6.12 -16.88
N TYR A 176 4.45 7.19 -16.71
CA TYR A 176 3.62 7.38 -15.54
C TYR A 176 2.20 6.94 -15.85
N PHE A 177 1.53 6.34 -14.88
CA PHE A 177 0.16 5.90 -15.07
C PHE A 177 -0.59 5.97 -13.76
N SER A 178 -1.90 6.24 -13.86
CA SER A 178 -2.78 6.24 -12.70
C SER A 178 -3.99 5.35 -12.93
N ILE A 179 -4.39 4.66 -11.88
CA ILE A 179 -5.61 3.86 -11.84
C ILE A 179 -6.42 4.32 -10.65
N SER A 180 -7.63 4.82 -10.87
CA SER A 180 -8.60 4.98 -9.80
C SER A 180 -9.27 3.65 -9.50
N ILE A 181 -9.52 3.37 -8.22
CA ILE A 181 -10.35 2.25 -7.79
C ILE A 181 -11.53 2.81 -6.97
N ASN A 182 -12.68 2.15 -7.06
CA ASN A 182 -13.83 2.50 -6.22
C ASN A 182 -13.75 1.84 -4.84
N GLU A 183 -14.67 2.21 -3.95
CA GLU A 183 -14.71 1.73 -2.58
C GLU A 183 -14.94 0.21 -2.48
N ALA A 184 -15.82 -0.35 -3.31
CA ALA A 184 -16.07 -1.78 -3.36
C ALA A 184 -14.79 -2.58 -3.66
N LEU A 185 -14.00 -2.13 -4.64
CA LEU A 185 -12.71 -2.72 -4.96
C LEU A 185 -11.67 -2.50 -3.85
N PHE A 186 -11.62 -1.31 -3.26
CA PHE A 186 -10.74 -1.01 -2.14
C PHE A 186 -10.99 -1.95 -0.93
N LYS A 187 -12.26 -2.17 -0.55
CA LYS A 187 -12.64 -3.08 0.54
C LYS A 187 -12.19 -4.53 0.29
N LEU A 188 -12.21 -5.00 -0.96
CA LEU A 188 -11.70 -6.33 -1.32
C LEU A 188 -10.18 -6.41 -1.21
N LEU A 189 -9.49 -5.37 -1.69
CA LEU A 189 -8.04 -5.24 -1.62
C LEU A 189 -7.54 -5.17 -0.17
N LEU A 190 -8.29 -4.52 0.71
CA LEU A 190 -7.98 -4.40 2.13
C LEU A 190 -7.83 -5.76 2.83
N LYS A 191 -8.63 -6.75 2.44
CA LYS A 191 -8.67 -8.08 3.05
C LYS A 191 -7.51 -8.99 2.66
N GLN A 192 -6.68 -8.58 1.70
CA GLN A 192 -5.61 -9.40 1.16
C GLN A 192 -4.36 -9.36 2.04
N LYS A 193 -3.57 -10.44 2.08
CA LYS A 193 -2.27 -10.42 2.75
C LYS A 193 -1.19 -9.73 1.90
N THR A 194 -1.30 -9.89 0.60
CA THR A 194 -0.35 -9.41 -0.40
C THR A 194 -1.14 -8.72 -1.51
N LEU A 195 -0.72 -7.53 -1.91
CA LEU A 195 -1.28 -6.85 -3.07
C LEU A 195 -0.45 -7.23 -4.28
N THR A 196 -1.10 -7.86 -5.26
CA THR A 196 -0.47 -8.19 -6.53
C THR A 196 -1.21 -7.51 -7.66
N ILE A 197 -0.50 -6.69 -8.43
CA ILE A 197 -1.03 -5.93 -9.57
C ILE A 197 -0.20 -6.30 -10.79
N THR A 198 -0.86 -6.73 -11.85
CA THR A 198 -0.24 -7.07 -13.13
C THR A 198 -0.73 -6.12 -14.19
N LEU A 199 0.17 -5.31 -14.76
CA LEU A 199 -0.13 -4.44 -15.90
C LEU A 199 0.29 -5.17 -17.18
N ILE A 200 -0.55 -5.14 -18.22
CA ILE A 200 -0.23 -5.68 -19.55
C ILE A 200 -0.23 -4.55 -20.57
N SER A 201 0.93 -4.31 -21.17
CA SER A 201 1.10 -3.27 -22.19
C SER A 201 0.46 -3.69 -23.52
N ALA A 202 0.26 -2.70 -24.39
CA ALA A 202 -0.32 -2.91 -25.72
C ALA A 202 0.45 -3.95 -26.56
N ASP A 203 1.76 -4.07 -26.34
CA ASP A 203 2.66 -5.05 -26.96
C ASP A 203 2.80 -6.37 -26.17
N ASP A 204 1.85 -6.66 -25.27
CA ASP A 204 1.77 -7.90 -24.47
C ASP A 204 2.86 -8.09 -23.40
N ALA A 205 3.68 -7.08 -23.11
CA ALA A 205 4.62 -7.16 -21.99
C ALA A 205 3.88 -7.10 -20.64
N LYS A 206 4.29 -7.95 -19.69
CA LYS A 206 3.67 -8.08 -18.37
C LYS A 206 4.53 -7.46 -17.27
N TYR A 207 3.91 -6.66 -16.42
CA TYR A 207 4.54 -5.95 -15.33
C TYR A 207 3.87 -6.33 -14.01
N ASN A 208 4.49 -7.24 -13.27
CA ASN A 208 3.96 -7.72 -12.01
C ASN A 208 4.55 -6.92 -10.84
N ILE A 209 3.66 -6.39 -10.01
CA ILE A 209 3.95 -5.71 -8.75
C ILE A 209 3.39 -6.59 -7.66
N SER A 210 4.21 -7.00 -6.69
CA SER A 210 3.74 -7.76 -5.54
C SER A 210 4.36 -7.18 -4.28
N VAL A 211 3.52 -6.64 -3.41
CA VAL A 211 3.93 -5.95 -2.18
C VAL A 211 3.13 -6.48 -0.99
N THR A 212 3.70 -6.39 0.20
CA THR A 212 2.95 -6.62 1.44
C THR A 212 1.76 -5.66 1.48
N ASN A 213 0.57 -6.16 1.85
CA ASN A 213 -0.61 -5.31 1.89
C ASN A 213 -0.43 -4.21 2.95
N PHE A 214 -0.30 -2.98 2.48
CA PHE A 214 -0.17 -1.77 3.29
C PHE A 214 -1.53 -1.07 3.47
N LEU A 215 -2.55 -1.44 2.70
CA LEU A 215 -3.91 -0.89 2.83
C LEU A 215 -4.52 -1.29 4.18
N SER A 216 -4.15 -2.46 4.72
CA SER A 216 -4.58 -2.94 6.03
C SER A 216 -3.83 -2.31 7.22
N SER A 217 -2.93 -1.35 6.96
CA SER A 217 -2.24 -0.63 8.03
C SER A 217 -3.16 0.38 8.73
N ASP A 218 -2.82 0.72 9.98
CA ASP A 218 -3.56 1.70 10.78
C ASP A 218 -3.69 3.08 10.10
N ASP A 219 -2.76 3.43 9.21
CA ASP A 219 -2.78 4.70 8.49
C ASP A 219 -3.93 4.79 7.47
N PHE A 220 -4.47 3.65 7.01
CA PHE A 220 -5.66 3.56 6.16
C PHE A 220 -6.87 2.95 6.91
N SER A 221 -6.73 2.60 8.19
CA SER A 221 -7.81 2.02 9.00
C SER A 221 -8.88 3.03 9.41
N VAL A 222 -8.72 4.32 9.08
CA VAL A 222 -9.75 5.35 9.23
C VAL A 222 -11.07 4.92 8.54
N PHE A 223 -10.98 4.06 7.52
CA PHE A 223 -12.13 3.51 6.79
C PHE A 223 -12.69 2.19 7.38
N ASN A 224 -12.09 1.60 8.42
CA ASN A 224 -12.55 0.36 9.07
C ASN A 224 -13.52 0.59 10.24
N LYS A 225 -13.89 1.84 10.54
CA LYS A 225 -14.71 2.18 11.71
C LYS A 225 -16.16 1.65 11.67
N ASP A 226 -16.60 1.12 10.53
CA ASP A 226 -17.98 0.63 10.36
C ASP A 226 -18.15 -0.88 10.58
N GLU A 227 -17.07 -1.68 10.69
CA GLU A 227 -17.21 -3.12 11.00
C GLU A 227 -17.34 -3.42 12.51
N ASP A 228 -16.97 -2.48 13.40
CA ASP A 228 -17.09 -2.63 14.87
C ASP A 228 -18.43 -2.13 15.46
N LYS A 229 -19.39 -1.74 14.60
CA LYS A 229 -20.76 -1.35 15.01
C LYS A 229 -21.81 -2.42 14.69
N VAL A 230 -21.46 -3.70 14.79
CA VAL A 230 -22.48 -4.71 15.03
C VAL A 230 -22.87 -4.57 16.49
N GLU A 231 -23.88 -3.72 16.74
CA GLU A 231 -24.61 -3.69 18.00
C GLU A 231 -24.97 -5.14 18.37
N ASP A 232 -24.51 -5.54 19.54
CA ASP A 232 -25.00 -6.68 20.29
C ASP A 232 -26.48 -6.39 20.58
N ILE A 233 -27.35 -6.69 19.63
CA ILE A 233 -28.80 -6.69 19.84
C ILE A 233 -29.06 -7.89 20.73
N GLY A 234 -28.96 -7.65 22.04
CA GLY A 234 -29.42 -8.54 23.07
C GLY A 234 -30.83 -8.98 22.71
N ILE A 235 -30.96 -10.26 22.33
CA ILE A 235 -32.26 -10.92 22.27
C ILE A 235 -32.67 -11.13 23.73
N ASP A 236 -33.39 -10.15 24.27
CA ASP A 236 -34.19 -10.36 25.46
C ASP A 236 -35.25 -11.41 25.13
N ALA A 237 -35.03 -12.62 25.64
CA ALA A 237 -36.00 -13.69 25.61
C ALA A 237 -37.17 -13.33 26.55
N PHE A 238 -38.36 -13.17 25.97
CA PHE A 238 -39.63 -13.35 26.66
C PHE A 238 -40.08 -14.81 26.53
#